data_AF-A0A521WY56-F1
#
_entry.id   AF-A0A521WY56-F1
#
_cell.length_a   1.000
_cell.length_b   1.000
_cell.length_c   1.000
_cell.angle_alpha   90.00
_cell.angle_beta   90.00
_cell.angle_gamma   90.00
#
_symmetry.space_group_name_H-M   'P 1'
#
loop_
_entity.id
_entity.type
_entity.pdbx_description
1 polymer ?
#
loop_
_entity_poly.entity_id
_entity_poly.type
_entity_poly.pdbx_seq_one_letter_code
_entity_poly.pdbx_strand_id
1 'polypeptide(L)'
;MEQRLAITAYSDYVCPWCYIGWRRIEALRREFPVDVEWRPFELHPETPKSGVGAREAFGGLPRAAAVGRNIEQMAEASGIAIRMPRLIANSHLALEGAVRAGELRRFERE
;
A
#
# COMPACT_ATOMS: atom_id res chain seq x y z
N MET A 1 5.83 -32.52 5.79
CA MET A 1 5.14 -31.41 5.12
C MET A 1 5.57 -30.14 5.81
N GLU A 2 6.27 -29.27 5.10
CA GLU A 2 6.66 -27.96 5.64
C GLU A 2 5.43 -27.05 5.60
N GLN A 3 4.97 -26.61 6.77
CA GLN A 3 3.77 -25.77 6.85
C GLN A 3 4.10 -24.38 6.33
N ARG A 4 3.42 -23.97 5.25
CA ARG A 4 3.56 -22.63 4.67
C ARG A 4 2.65 -21.64 5.36
N LEU A 5 3.14 -20.43 5.63
CA LEU A 5 2.30 -19.33 6.08
C LEU A 5 1.64 -18.69 4.86
N ALA A 6 0.32 -18.84 4.74
CA ALA A 6 -0.46 -18.17 3.69
C ALA A 6 -0.86 -16.77 4.15
N ILE A 7 -0.60 -15.76 3.31
CA ILE A 7 -0.96 -14.36 3.55
C ILE A 7 -1.72 -13.83 2.34
N THR A 8 -2.93 -13.31 2.56
CA THR A 8 -3.62 -12.48 1.57
C THR A 8 -3.37 -11.01 1.90
N ALA A 9 -2.65 -10.30 1.02
CA ALA A 9 -2.28 -8.92 1.20
C ALA A 9 -3.12 -8.01 0.29
N TYR A 10 -4.01 -7.24 0.90
CA TYR A 10 -4.77 -6.19 0.21
C TYR A 10 -3.92 -4.92 0.12
N SER A 11 -3.76 -4.38 -1.08
CA SER A 11 -2.84 -3.25 -1.31
C SER A 11 -3.36 -2.21 -2.30
N ASP A 12 -2.99 -0.96 -2.03
CA ASP A 12 -3.23 0.19 -2.89
C ASP A 12 -1.91 0.95 -3.12
N TYR A 13 -1.69 1.46 -4.33
CA TYR A 13 -0.52 2.26 -4.70
C TYR A 13 -0.46 3.60 -3.97
N VAL A 14 -1.60 4.15 -3.54
CA VAL A 14 -1.63 5.42 -2.77
C VAL A 14 -1.32 5.24 -1.29
N CYS A 15 -1.31 4.00 -0.79
CA CYS A 15 -1.16 3.71 0.62
C CYS A 15 0.33 3.56 1.00
N PRO A 16 0.91 4.47 1.80
CA PRO A 16 2.32 4.37 2.20
C PRO A 16 2.59 3.13 3.07
N TRP A 17 1.62 2.70 3.87
CA TRP A 17 1.74 1.51 4.72
C TRP A 17 1.78 0.21 3.91
N CYS A 18 1.20 0.16 2.70
CA CYS A 18 1.30 -1.02 1.84
C CYS A 18 2.74 -1.31 1.43
N TYR A 19 3.55 -0.27 1.15
CA TYR A 19 4.97 -0.43 0.86
C TYR A 19 5.77 -0.91 2.09
N ILE A 20 5.44 -0.40 3.28
CA ILE A 20 6.05 -0.86 4.54
C ILE A 20 5.68 -2.34 4.80
N GLY A 21 4.40 -2.69 4.61
CA GLY A 21 3.90 -4.06 4.74
C GLY A 21 4.60 -5.02 3.78
N TRP A 22 4.76 -4.62 2.50
CA TRP A 22 5.52 -5.38 1.52
C TRP A 22 6.95 -5.67 1.98
N ARG A 23 7.67 -4.69 2.51
CA ARG A 23 9.03 -4.90 3.04
C ARG A 23 9.08 -5.86 4.22
N ARG A 24 8.09 -5.80 5.11
CA ARG A 24 7.99 -6.71 6.25
C ARG A 24 7.68 -8.14 5.81
N ILE A 25 6.82 -8.31 4.81
CA ILE A 25 6.55 -9.61 4.17
C ILE A 25 7.81 -10.16 3.51
N GLU A 26 8.56 -9.33 2.80
CA GLU A 26 9.83 -9.73 2.17
C GLU A 26 10.90 -10.12 3.21
N ALA A 27 10.90 -9.49 4.39
CA ALA A 27 11.73 -9.93 5.51
C ALA A 27 11.26 -11.29 6.05
N LEU A 28 9.96 -11.46 6.28
CA LEU A 28 9.37 -12.70 6.78
C LEU A 28 9.67 -13.90 5.85
N ARG A 29 9.66 -13.68 4.53
CA ARG A 29 10.03 -14.68 3.51
C ARG A 29 11.46 -15.22 3.61
N ARG A 30 12.35 -14.52 4.31
CA ARG A 30 13.73 -14.98 4.55
C ARG A 30 13.83 -15.96 5.70
N GLU A 31 12.85 -15.95 6.60
CA GLU A 31 12.83 -16.75 7.82
C GLU A 31 11.82 -17.90 7.74
N PHE A 32 10.75 -17.71 6.95
CA PHE A 32 9.65 -18.65 6.85
C PHE A 32 9.24 -18.93 5.40
N PRO A 33 8.70 -20.12 5.11
CA PRO A 33 8.11 -20.43 3.82
C PRO A 33 6.74 -19.75 3.68
N VAL A 34 6.74 -18.49 3.28
CA VAL A 34 5.54 -17.65 3.14
C VAL A 34 5.02 -17.66 1.71
N ASP A 35 3.74 -17.98 1.56
CA ASP A 35 2.99 -17.80 0.31
C ASP A 35 2.11 -16.55 0.42
N VAL A 36 2.21 -15.66 -0.57
CA VAL A 36 1.55 -14.36 -0.51
C VAL A 36 0.70 -14.15 -1.75
N GLU A 37 -0.59 -13.96 -1.51
CA GLU A 37 -1.55 -13.56 -2.54
C GLU A 37 -1.80 -12.06 -2.45
N TRP A 38 -1.37 -11.32 -3.46
CA TRP A 38 -1.61 -9.88 -3.55
C TRP A 38 -2.96 -9.60 -4.21
N ARG A 39 -3.80 -8.85 -3.50
CA ARG A 39 -5.11 -8.39 -3.97
C ARG A 39 -5.14 -6.86 -4.04
N PRO A 40 -5.60 -6.28 -5.15
CA PRO A 40 -5.81 -4.85 -5.26
C PRO A 40 -6.94 -4.45 -4.32
N PHE A 41 -6.80 -3.30 -3.68
CA PHE A 41 -7.84 -2.67 -2.89
C PHE A 41 -7.83 -1.19 -3.22
N GLU A 42 -8.96 -0.64 -3.63
CA GLU A 42 -9.07 0.79 -3.90
C GLU A 42 -9.48 1.48 -2.59
N LEU A 43 -8.53 2.17 -1.95
CA LEU A 43 -8.72 2.75 -0.62
C LEU A 43 -9.61 4.00 -0.65
N HIS A 44 -9.50 4.77 -1.73
CA HIS A 44 -10.21 6.04 -1.92
C HIS A 44 -10.85 6.13 -3.31
N PRO A 45 -11.84 5.27 -3.64
CA PRO A 45 -12.52 5.26 -4.93
C PRO A 45 -13.23 6.59 -5.25
N GLU A 46 -13.56 7.37 -4.23
CA GLU A 46 -14.14 8.71 -4.32
C GLU A 46 -13.16 9.78 -4.82
N THR A 47 -11.85 9.50 -4.83
CA THR A 47 -10.83 10.47 -5.24
C THR A 47 -11.07 10.90 -6.69
N PRO A 48 -11.20 12.21 -6.99
CA PRO A 48 -11.33 12.68 -8.37
C PRO A 48 -10.12 12.29 -9.23
N LYS A 49 -10.31 12.18 -10.55
CA LYS A 49 -9.20 11.90 -11.48
C LYS A 49 -8.07 12.94 -11.42
N SER A 50 -8.38 14.17 -11.01
CA SER A 50 -7.39 15.23 -10.77
C SER A 50 -6.56 15.05 -9.48
N GLY A 51 -6.95 14.11 -8.62
CA GLY A 51 -6.40 13.92 -7.28
C GLY A 51 -6.88 14.95 -6.27
N VAL A 52 -6.47 14.75 -5.01
CA VAL A 52 -6.71 15.65 -3.87
C VAL A 52 -5.38 16.00 -3.22
N GLY A 53 -5.23 17.22 -2.71
CA GLY A 53 -4.03 17.61 -1.99
C GLY A 53 -3.81 16.71 -0.77
N ALA A 54 -2.61 16.15 -0.59
CA ALA A 54 -2.33 15.21 0.50
C ALA A 54 -2.62 15.82 1.89
N ARG A 55 -2.37 17.12 2.06
CA ARG A 55 -2.70 17.83 3.30
C ARG A 55 -4.20 17.78 3.63
N GLU A 56 -5.04 17.93 2.61
CA GLU A 56 -6.50 17.90 2.76
C GLU A 56 -6.97 16.46 3.02
N ALA A 57 -6.46 15.50 2.24
CA ALA A 57 -6.75 14.08 2.41
C ALA A 57 -6.41 13.55 3.82
N PHE A 58 -5.34 14.06 4.45
CA PHE A 58 -4.95 13.68 5.81
C PHE A 58 -5.58 14.55 6.92
N GLY A 59 -6.61 15.35 6.62
CA GLY A 59 -7.34 16.13 7.63
C GLY A 59 -6.61 17.39 8.11
N GLY A 60 -5.80 18.02 7.26
CA GLY A 60 -5.15 19.30 7.50
C GLY A 60 -3.71 19.20 8.02
N LEU A 61 -3.05 20.37 8.14
CA LEU A 61 -1.61 20.50 8.35
C LEU A 61 -1.05 19.82 9.61
N PRO A 62 -1.63 19.98 10.81
CA PRO A 62 -1.08 19.34 12.01
C PRO A 62 -1.14 17.81 11.92
N ARG A 63 -2.27 17.28 11.42
CA ARG A 63 -2.51 15.84 11.30
C ARG A 63 -1.67 15.22 10.18
N ALA A 64 -1.62 15.86 9.01
CA ALA A 64 -0.80 15.42 7.89
C ALA A 64 0.69 15.33 8.25
N ALA A 65 1.21 16.31 9.01
CA ALA A 65 2.59 16.30 9.47
C ALA A 65 2.86 15.17 10.48
N ALA A 66 1.94 14.93 11.42
CA ALA A 66 2.08 13.84 12.39
C ALA A 66 2.03 12.45 11.71
N VAL A 67 1.11 12.27 10.77
CA VAL A 67 0.99 11.04 9.95
C VAL A 67 2.26 10.83 9.13
N GLY A 68 2.76 11.88 8.47
CA GLY A 68 4.01 11.82 7.70
C GLY A 68 5.20 11.35 8.53
N ARG A 69 5.41 11.94 9.72
CA ARG A 69 6.48 11.51 10.64
C ARG A 69 6.36 10.05 11.07
N ASN A 70 5.14 9.59 11.35
CA ASN A 70 4.92 8.21 11.73
C ASN A 70 5.25 7.24 10.58
N ILE A 71 4.83 7.57 9.36
CA ILE A 71 5.16 6.78 8.16
C ILE A 71 6.68 6.74 7.95
N GLU A 72 7.37 7.87 8.06
CA GLU A 72 8.82 7.96 7.90
C GLU A 72 9.55 7.07 8.91
N GLN A 73 9.16 7.12 10.19
CA GLN A 73 9.73 6.26 11.24
C GLN A 73 9.50 4.77 10.96
N MET A 74 8.29 4.39 10.55
CA MET A 74 7.98 2.99 10.23
C MET A 74 8.71 2.50 8.97
N ALA A 75 8.87 3.37 7.98
CA ALA A 75 9.60 3.08 6.75
C ALA A 75 11.09 2.87 7.03
N GLU A 76 11.70 3.76 7.82
CA GLU A 76 13.09 3.63 8.27
C GLU A 76 13.32 2.33 9.04
N ALA A 77 12.45 2.01 10.01
CA ALA A 77 12.50 0.75 10.75
C ALA A 77 12.33 -0.49 9.85
N SER A 78 11.71 -0.33 8.67
CA SER A 78 11.53 -1.41 7.67
C SER A 78 12.59 -1.35 6.55
N GLY A 79 13.60 -0.49 6.68
CA GLY A 79 14.73 -0.36 5.74
C GLY A 79 14.35 0.23 4.38
N ILE A 80 13.33 1.09 4.31
CA ILE A 80 12.96 1.81 3.09
C ILE A 80 12.83 3.32 3.31
N ALA A 81 13.19 4.07 2.28
CA ALA A 81 12.91 5.50 2.22
C ALA A 81 11.55 5.72 1.54
N ILE A 82 10.65 6.45 2.20
CA ILE A 82 9.38 6.89 1.63
C ILE A 82 9.39 8.41 1.55
N ARG A 83 9.05 8.94 0.37
CA ARG A 83 8.79 10.36 0.18
C ARG A 83 7.29 10.58 0.08
N MET A 84 6.73 11.32 1.04
CA MET A 84 5.30 11.61 1.03
C MET A 84 4.90 12.45 -0.19
N PRO A 85 3.86 12.05 -0.94
CA PRO A 85 3.41 12.81 -2.10
C PRO A 85 2.69 14.09 -1.67
N ARG A 86 2.67 15.08 -2.56
CA ARG A 86 1.87 16.30 -2.36
C ARG A 86 0.41 16.14 -2.77
N LEU A 87 0.12 15.12 -3.57
CA LEU A 87 -1.18 14.82 -4.16
C LEU A 87 -1.49 13.34 -3.92
N ILE A 88 -2.71 13.03 -3.50
CA ILE A 88 -3.26 11.68 -3.51
C ILE A 88 -4.02 11.54 -4.83
N ALA A 89 -3.52 10.69 -5.72
CA ALA A 89 -4.15 10.40 -7.00
C ALA A 89 -5.28 9.37 -6.82
N ASN A 90 -6.20 9.31 -7.78
CA ASN A 90 -7.10 8.17 -7.87
C ASN A 90 -6.31 6.94 -8.37
N SER A 91 -6.35 5.83 -7.64
CA SER A 91 -5.56 4.63 -7.93
C SER A 91 -6.21 3.67 -8.92
N HIS A 92 -7.46 3.90 -9.33
CA HIS A 92 -8.26 2.99 -10.14
C HIS A 92 -7.52 2.46 -11.38
N LEU A 93 -7.01 3.36 -12.23
CA LEU A 93 -6.35 2.98 -13.48
C LEU A 93 -5.02 2.25 -13.24
N ALA A 94 -4.32 2.58 -12.16
CA ALA A 94 -3.08 1.89 -11.80
C ALA A 94 -3.37 0.46 -11.33
N LEU A 95 -4.38 0.28 -10.48
CA LEU A 95 -4.83 -1.03 -10.01
C LEU A 95 -5.37 -1.88 -11.17
N GLU A 96 -6.19 -1.30 -12.05
CA GLU A 96 -6.71 -2.00 -13.24
C GLU A 96 -5.57 -2.42 -14.17
N GLY A 97 -4.58 -1.54 -14.40
CA GLY A 97 -3.40 -1.83 -15.19
C GLY A 97 -2.61 -3.02 -14.64
N ALA A 98 -2.35 -3.05 -13.33
CA ALA A 98 -1.63 -4.14 -12.66
C ALA A 98 -2.38 -5.48 -12.75
N VAL A 99 -3.71 -5.46 -12.58
CA VAL A 99 -4.55 -6.64 -12.79
C VAL A 99 -4.48 -7.11 -14.24
N ARG A 100 -4.52 -6.19 -15.21
CA ARG A 100 -4.48 -6.52 -16.64
C ARG A 100 -3.12 -7.10 -17.07
N ALA A 101 -2.04 -6.65 -16.43
CA ALA A 101 -0.68 -7.17 -16.60
C ALA A 101 -0.48 -8.55 -15.93
N GLY A 102 -1.42 -8.99 -15.08
CA GLY A 102 -1.31 -10.24 -14.33
C GLY A 102 -0.41 -10.14 -13.09
N GLU A 103 -0.07 -8.93 -12.65
CA GLU A 103 0.75 -8.67 -11.45
C GLU A 103 -0.06 -8.79 -10.16
N LEU A 104 -1.36 -8.50 -10.23
CA LEU A 104 -2.31 -8.60 -9.12
C LEU A 104 -3.48 -9.51 -9.48
N ARG A 105 -4.05 -10.21 -8.49
CA ARG A 105 -5.30 -10.96 -8.64
C ARG A 105 -6.48 -9.98 -8.76
N ARG A 106 -7.60 -10.36 -9.38
CA ARG A 106 -8.80 -9.49 -9.43
C ARG A 106 -9.38 -9.30 -8.03
N PHE A 107 -10.15 -8.23 -7.84
CA PHE A 107 -11.05 -8.08 -6.70
C PHE A 107 -12.00 -9.28 -6.65
N GLU A 108 -11.75 -10.24 -5.77
CA GLU A 108 -12.75 -11.25 -5.44
C GLU A 108 -13.73 -10.56 -4.50
N ARG A 109 -14.85 -10.07 -5.05
CA ARG A 109 -16.00 -9.69 -4.25
C ARG A 109 -16.65 -10.99 -3.78
N GLU A 110 -16.49 -11.30 -2.50
CA GLU A 110 -17.42 -12.20 -1.80
C GLU A 110 -18.84 -11.60 -1.80
#